data_AF-A0A929NRN5-F1
#
_entry.id   AF-A0A929NRN5-F1
#
_cell.length_a   1.000
_cell.length_b   1.000
_cell.length_c   1.000
_cell.angle_alpha   90.00
_cell.angle_beta   90.00
_cell.angle_gamma   90.00
#
_symmetry.space_group_name_H-M   'P 1'
#
loop_
_entity.id
_entity.type
_entity.pdbx_description
1 polymer ?
#
loop_
_entity_poly.entity_id
_entity_poly.type
_entity_poly.pdbx_seq_one_letter_code
_entity_poly.pdbx_strand_id
1 'polypeptide(L)'
;MLGEIMPYPVHRFVQPPVALALMMALAAPILPAAPRSAHAAEPPDSLVAGLQRELDGNGAGADENDAALRQWYGETGFQPLWIGPDGANGKARDFLVTLRLAEREGLVPGDYPIAEIETRMWASPLEVELLLSKALVHYVSDLRSGRLSPRTADPALFIQPGEIDRLAILRAARDAAEIGQAIDAYTPANPIYRRLRRILREYRAVAMGGGWPLVPEGPSLKPEMRDWRVTVLRRRLMATKDLLDGGGETDIYDEALLQAVERFQKRHGLVVDGIVGRRTLAELNIPVQRRIEQIIVNMERWRWMPDDLGDRYVLINLAGYELELVEYGFVVMAMRIVTGQPYRRTPVFSGSMTWLEFNPTWT
;
A
#
# COMPACT_ATOMS: atom_id res chain seq x y z
N MET A 1 -2.00 11.48 -17.87
CA MET A 1 -3.34 11.45 -17.23
C MET A 1 -3.24 10.61 -15.95
N LEU A 2 -2.65 11.16 -14.91
CA LEU A 2 -2.39 10.47 -13.64
C LEU A 2 -2.71 11.44 -12.52
N GLY A 3 -3.92 11.38 -11.99
CA GLY A 3 -4.33 12.25 -10.92
C GLY A 3 -5.78 11.99 -10.60
N GLU A 4 -6.04 11.04 -9.74
CA GLU A 4 -7.23 11.00 -8.90
C GLU A 4 -7.09 9.88 -7.89
N ILE A 5 -7.72 10.08 -6.74
CA ILE A 5 -7.64 9.29 -5.50
C ILE A 5 -6.45 9.69 -4.62
N MET A 6 -6.53 10.89 -4.07
CA MET A 6 -6.10 11.13 -2.70
C MET A 6 -7.33 11.47 -1.84
N PRO A 7 -7.44 10.95 -0.61
CA PRO A 7 -8.64 11.05 0.18
C PRO A 7 -8.74 12.39 0.95
N TYR A 8 -9.80 13.16 0.72
CA TYR A 8 -10.15 14.38 1.47
C TYR A 8 -10.44 14.11 2.97
N PRO A 9 -10.26 15.14 3.86
CA PRO A 9 -10.44 15.04 5.30
C PRO A 9 -11.91 14.87 5.73
N VAL A 10 -12.08 14.39 6.97
CA VAL A 10 -13.27 13.68 7.49
C VAL A 10 -14.24 14.62 8.20
N HIS A 11 -15.55 14.53 7.88
CA HIS A 11 -16.62 14.81 8.84
C HIS A 11 -16.97 13.52 9.59
N ARG A 12 -17.04 13.62 10.93
CA ARG A 12 -17.37 12.51 11.85
C ARG A 12 -18.70 11.88 11.49
N PHE A 13 -18.75 10.54 11.44
CA PHE A 13 -20.00 9.79 11.43
C PHE A 13 -19.96 8.63 12.44
N VAL A 14 -21.07 8.56 13.17
CA VAL A 14 -21.43 7.62 14.23
C VAL A 14 -21.63 6.21 13.64
N GLN A 15 -21.20 5.18 14.35
CA GLN A 15 -21.37 3.77 13.97
C GLN A 15 -22.84 3.31 14.10
N PRO A 16 -23.39 2.56 13.14
CA PRO A 16 -24.48 1.63 13.37
C PRO A 16 -23.97 0.15 13.32
N PRO A 17 -24.79 -0.81 13.79
CA PRO A 17 -24.28 -2.08 14.34
C PRO A 17 -23.86 -3.10 13.28
N VAL A 18 -22.96 -3.98 13.72
CA VAL A 18 -22.37 -5.11 13.01
C VAL A 18 -23.45 -6.11 12.60
N ALA A 19 -23.65 -6.31 11.30
CA ALA A 19 -24.39 -7.44 10.76
C ALA A 19 -23.43 -8.63 10.54
N LEU A 20 -23.70 -9.70 11.26
CA LEU A 20 -22.99 -10.98 11.24
C LEU A 20 -23.25 -11.68 9.89
N ALA A 21 -22.23 -11.77 9.02
CA ALA A 21 -22.30 -12.55 7.79
C ALA A 21 -21.67 -13.93 8.02
N LEU A 22 -22.51 -14.96 7.93
CA LEU A 22 -22.16 -16.38 7.95
C LEU A 22 -21.08 -16.71 6.90
N MET A 23 -19.90 -17.16 7.32
CA MET A 23 -18.94 -17.83 6.44
C MET A 23 -19.43 -19.27 6.18
N MET A 24 -19.89 -19.55 4.97
CA MET A 24 -19.95 -20.93 4.48
C MET A 24 -18.53 -21.40 4.17
N ALA A 25 -18.02 -22.30 5.00
CA ALA A 25 -16.80 -23.06 4.75
C ALA A 25 -17.00 -23.97 3.55
N LEU A 26 -16.32 -23.68 2.43
CA LEU A 26 -16.05 -24.72 1.43
C LEU A 26 -15.02 -25.67 2.05
N ALA A 27 -15.49 -26.86 2.45
CA ALA A 27 -14.62 -27.97 2.80
C ALA A 27 -13.82 -28.39 1.56
N ALA A 28 -12.54 -28.02 1.53
CA ALA A 28 -11.58 -28.66 0.62
C ALA A 28 -11.45 -30.14 1.02
N PRO A 29 -11.34 -31.08 0.06
CA PRO A 29 -11.11 -32.47 0.39
C PRO A 29 -9.79 -32.58 1.14
N ILE A 30 -9.84 -33.20 2.32
CA ILE A 30 -8.67 -33.57 3.11
C ILE A 30 -7.90 -34.62 2.29
N LEU A 31 -6.90 -34.18 1.52
CA LEU A 31 -5.90 -35.09 1.01
C LEU A 31 -5.16 -35.70 2.21
N PRO A 32 -4.95 -37.03 2.24
CA PRO A 32 -4.16 -37.64 3.29
C PRO A 32 -2.78 -37.00 3.29
N ALA A 33 -2.34 -36.54 4.47
CA ALA A 33 -1.00 -36.03 4.67
C ALA A 33 -0.01 -37.07 4.12
N ALA A 34 0.78 -36.67 3.12
CA ALA A 34 1.91 -37.47 2.67
C ALA A 34 2.76 -37.84 3.90
N PRO A 35 3.32 -39.06 3.96
CA PRO A 35 4.13 -39.47 5.10
C PRO A 35 5.24 -38.43 5.30
N ARG A 36 5.34 -37.89 6.53
CA ARG A 36 6.48 -37.08 6.96
C ARG A 36 7.71 -37.94 6.75
N SER A 37 8.46 -37.68 5.68
CA SER A 37 9.84 -38.11 5.58
C SER A 37 10.55 -37.51 6.79
N ALA A 38 10.92 -38.34 7.75
CA ALA A 38 11.81 -37.93 8.83
C ALA A 38 13.18 -37.62 8.19
N HIS A 39 13.33 -36.41 7.68
CA HIS A 39 14.66 -35.86 7.45
C HIS A 39 15.22 -35.59 8.83
N ALA A 40 16.33 -36.26 9.15
CA ALA A 40 17.08 -36.01 10.37
C ALA A 40 17.32 -34.50 10.45
N ALA A 41 16.79 -33.86 11.49
CA ALA A 41 17.10 -32.48 11.80
C ALA A 41 18.63 -32.36 11.84
N GLU A 42 19.20 -31.51 11.00
CA GLU A 42 20.62 -31.19 11.09
C GLU A 42 20.92 -30.76 12.53
N PRO A 43 21.99 -31.26 13.16
CA PRO A 43 22.38 -30.80 14.50
C PRO A 43 22.52 -29.27 14.48
N PRO A 44 22.05 -28.53 15.50
CA PRO A 44 22.18 -27.08 15.56
C PRO A 44 23.60 -26.56 15.28
N ASP A 45 24.62 -27.33 15.68
CA ASP A 45 26.03 -27.01 15.47
C ASP A 45 26.46 -27.04 13.99
N SER A 46 25.82 -27.86 13.13
CA SER A 46 26.14 -27.89 11.69
C SER A 46 25.58 -26.67 10.96
N LEU A 47 24.45 -26.15 11.42
CA LEU A 47 23.82 -24.94 10.88
C LEU A 47 24.66 -23.69 11.20
N VAL A 48 25.11 -23.56 12.46
CA VAL A 48 26.01 -22.49 12.92
C VAL A 48 27.30 -22.47 12.08
N ALA A 49 27.96 -23.62 11.95
CA ALA A 49 29.19 -23.74 11.14
C ALA A 49 28.94 -23.49 9.64
N GLY A 50 27.77 -23.87 9.13
CA GLY A 50 27.34 -23.60 7.76
C GLY A 50 27.15 -22.10 7.50
N LEU A 51 26.43 -21.41 8.37
CA LEU A 51 26.21 -19.96 8.29
C LEU A 51 27.54 -19.21 8.32
N GLN A 52 28.43 -19.57 9.23
CA GLN A 52 29.75 -18.96 9.32
C GLN A 52 30.54 -19.13 8.02
N ARG A 53 30.57 -20.35 7.46
CA ARG A 53 31.29 -20.63 6.21
C ARG A 53 30.74 -19.82 5.02
N GLU A 54 29.43 -19.79 4.85
CA GLU A 54 28.78 -19.05 3.75
C GLU A 54 29.00 -17.55 3.86
N LEU A 55 28.88 -17.00 5.07
CA LEU A 55 28.99 -15.57 5.32
C LEU A 55 30.45 -15.08 5.28
N ASP A 56 31.42 -15.88 5.73
CA ASP A 56 32.86 -15.57 5.64
C ASP A 56 33.36 -15.66 4.19
N GLY A 57 32.82 -16.58 3.38
CA GLY A 57 33.22 -16.79 1.98
C GLY A 57 32.80 -15.68 1.01
N ASN A 58 31.75 -14.92 1.32
CA ASN A 58 31.11 -13.95 0.41
C ASN A 58 31.66 -12.51 0.51
N GLY A 59 32.89 -12.33 0.99
CA GLY A 59 33.46 -11.01 1.31
C GLY A 59 33.73 -10.07 0.12
N ALA A 60 33.90 -10.60 -1.10
CA ALA A 60 34.23 -9.80 -2.29
C ALA A 60 32.99 -9.55 -3.16
N GLY A 61 32.42 -8.33 -3.09
CA GLY A 61 31.30 -7.91 -3.95
C GLY A 61 29.90 -8.01 -3.33
N ALA A 62 29.80 -8.30 -2.03
CA ALA A 62 28.53 -8.36 -1.31
C ALA A 62 27.86 -6.98 -1.18
N ASP A 63 26.54 -6.96 -1.38
CA ASP A 63 25.72 -5.75 -1.26
C ASP A 63 25.50 -5.33 0.22
N GLU A 64 24.82 -4.21 0.43
CA GLU A 64 24.51 -3.69 1.78
C GLU A 64 23.68 -4.68 2.63
N ASN A 65 22.86 -5.53 1.99
CA ASN A 65 22.06 -6.53 2.70
C ASN A 65 22.95 -7.67 3.20
N ASP A 66 23.86 -8.18 2.36
CA ASP A 66 24.83 -9.20 2.72
C ASP A 66 25.78 -8.72 3.83
N ALA A 67 26.17 -7.44 3.79
CA ALA A 67 26.95 -6.82 4.86
C ALA A 67 26.19 -6.80 6.20
N ALA A 68 24.92 -6.41 6.20
CA ALA A 68 24.08 -6.41 7.39
C ALA A 68 23.87 -7.83 7.97
N LEU A 69 23.67 -8.84 7.11
CA LEU A 69 23.54 -10.23 7.53
C LEU A 69 24.83 -10.76 8.17
N ARG A 70 26.00 -10.50 7.57
CA ARG A 70 27.30 -10.87 8.17
C ARG A 70 27.48 -10.27 9.55
N GLN A 71 27.20 -8.97 9.69
CA GLN A 71 27.30 -8.30 10.96
C GLN A 71 26.34 -8.90 11.99
N TRP A 72 25.09 -9.13 11.61
CA TRP A 72 24.07 -9.74 12.47
C TRP A 72 24.48 -11.12 13.00
N TYR A 73 24.80 -12.06 12.11
CA TYR A 73 25.14 -13.41 12.54
C TYR A 73 26.48 -13.44 13.28
N GLY A 74 27.44 -12.57 12.93
CA GLY A 74 28.68 -12.41 13.69
C GLY A 74 28.44 -11.94 15.14
N GLU A 75 27.58 -10.95 15.35
CA GLU A 75 27.23 -10.42 16.68
C GLU A 75 26.43 -11.41 17.54
N THR A 76 25.69 -12.32 16.90
CA THR A 76 24.82 -13.29 17.58
C THR A 76 25.46 -14.67 17.77
N GLY A 77 26.73 -14.84 17.40
CA GLY A 77 27.40 -16.14 17.45
C GLY A 77 26.76 -17.16 16.51
N PHE A 78 26.25 -16.69 15.38
CA PHE A 78 25.58 -17.45 14.32
C PHE A 78 24.37 -18.26 14.78
N GLN A 79 23.71 -17.84 15.86
CA GLN A 79 22.48 -18.46 16.33
C GLN A 79 21.35 -18.24 15.29
N PRO A 80 20.63 -19.30 14.86
CA PRO A 80 19.55 -19.18 13.88
C PRO A 80 18.37 -18.35 14.39
N LEU A 81 17.78 -17.55 13.49
CA LEU A 81 16.59 -16.74 13.73
C LEU A 81 15.31 -17.47 13.32
N TRP A 82 15.36 -18.26 12.25
CA TRP A 82 14.18 -18.86 11.61
C TRP A 82 14.07 -20.36 11.84
N ILE A 83 15.20 -21.03 12.02
CA ILE A 83 15.27 -22.48 12.25
C ILE A 83 15.41 -22.80 13.74
N GLY A 84 14.57 -23.70 14.25
CA GLY A 84 14.70 -24.29 15.58
C GLY A 84 14.95 -25.81 15.52
N PRO A 85 14.91 -26.50 16.68
CA PRO A 85 15.17 -27.95 16.76
C PRO A 85 14.25 -28.80 15.87
N ASP A 86 13.00 -28.37 15.68
CA ASP A 86 12.00 -29.06 14.86
C ASP A 86 11.88 -28.48 13.44
N GLY A 87 12.89 -27.73 12.98
CA GLY A 87 12.90 -27.02 11.70
C GLY A 87 12.35 -25.59 11.81
N ALA A 88 11.78 -25.07 10.71
CA ALA A 88 11.30 -23.69 10.65
C ALA A 88 10.29 -23.35 11.75
N ASN A 89 10.60 -22.32 12.53
CA ASN A 89 9.84 -21.87 13.69
C ASN A 89 8.56 -21.08 13.29
N GLY A 90 7.82 -20.59 14.28
CA GLY A 90 6.59 -19.81 14.04
C GLY A 90 6.84 -18.55 13.21
N LYS A 91 7.87 -17.77 13.55
CA LYS A 91 8.25 -16.54 12.83
C LYS A 91 8.52 -16.80 11.35
N ALA A 92 9.21 -17.90 11.03
CA ALA A 92 9.50 -18.28 9.65
C ALA A 92 8.22 -18.51 8.82
N ARG A 93 7.25 -19.23 9.41
CA ARG A 93 5.97 -19.53 8.75
C ARG A 93 5.10 -18.29 8.60
N ASP A 94 5.02 -17.48 9.65
CA ASP A 94 4.26 -16.23 9.66
C ASP A 94 4.84 -15.21 8.67
N PHE A 95 6.18 -15.17 8.56
CA PHE A 95 6.84 -14.30 7.60
C PHE A 95 6.60 -14.77 6.16
N LEU A 96 6.64 -16.07 5.88
CA LEU A 96 6.27 -16.60 4.57
C LEU A 96 4.82 -16.24 4.18
N VAL A 97 3.89 -16.30 5.14
CA VAL A 97 2.50 -15.81 4.92
C VAL A 97 2.48 -14.31 4.62
N THR A 98 3.31 -13.53 5.32
CA THR A 98 3.45 -12.08 5.07
C THR A 98 3.94 -11.79 3.65
N LEU A 99 4.96 -12.50 3.17
CA LEU A 99 5.47 -12.38 1.80
C LEU A 99 4.41 -12.73 0.75
N ARG A 100 3.66 -13.83 0.94
CA ARG A 100 2.55 -14.20 0.05
C ARG A 100 1.45 -13.14 -0.01
N LEU A 101 1.29 -12.38 1.08
CA LEU A 101 0.30 -11.32 1.21
C LEU A 101 0.91 -9.92 1.04
N ALA A 102 2.13 -9.82 0.50
CA ALA A 102 2.85 -8.55 0.30
C ALA A 102 2.03 -7.55 -0.54
N GLU A 103 1.23 -8.07 -1.46
CA GLU A 103 0.25 -7.31 -2.21
C GLU A 103 -0.67 -6.46 -1.33
N ARG A 104 -0.97 -6.83 -0.08
CA ARG A 104 -1.80 -6.03 0.84
C ARG A 104 -1.20 -4.66 1.14
N GLU A 105 0.11 -4.57 1.04
CA GLU A 105 0.88 -3.33 1.13
C GLU A 105 1.09 -2.70 -0.26
N GLY A 106 0.49 -3.22 -1.33
CA GLY A 106 0.76 -2.75 -2.69
C GLY A 106 2.16 -3.15 -3.20
N LEU A 107 2.82 -4.09 -2.54
CA LEU A 107 4.07 -4.70 -3.00
C LEU A 107 3.78 -5.86 -3.97
N VAL A 108 4.80 -6.41 -4.62
CA VAL A 108 4.65 -7.52 -5.57
C VAL A 108 5.23 -8.78 -4.95
N PRO A 109 4.40 -9.81 -4.63
CA PRO A 109 4.90 -11.04 -4.00
C PRO A 109 6.03 -11.73 -4.78
N GLY A 110 6.03 -11.61 -6.11
CA GLY A 110 7.05 -12.18 -7.00
C GLY A 110 8.43 -11.52 -6.89
N ASP A 111 8.57 -10.37 -6.22
CA ASP A 111 9.87 -9.74 -5.95
C ASP A 111 10.62 -10.44 -4.79
N TYR A 112 9.96 -11.39 -4.11
CA TYR A 112 10.52 -12.14 -2.98
C TYR A 112 10.65 -13.63 -3.32
N PRO A 113 11.65 -14.35 -2.76
CA PRO A 113 11.95 -15.74 -3.10
C PRO A 113 10.99 -16.75 -2.44
N ILE A 114 9.68 -16.54 -2.57
CA ILE A 114 8.62 -17.34 -1.91
C ILE A 114 8.69 -18.82 -2.33
N ALA A 115 8.69 -19.09 -3.63
CA ALA A 115 8.73 -20.46 -4.15
C ALA A 115 10.02 -21.19 -3.77
N GLU A 116 11.13 -20.45 -3.71
CA GLU A 116 12.44 -20.97 -3.31
C GLU A 116 12.48 -21.32 -1.82
N ILE A 117 11.98 -20.44 -0.96
CA ILE A 117 11.83 -20.68 0.48
C ILE A 117 10.95 -21.91 0.71
N GLU A 118 9.79 -22.01 0.03
CA GLU A 118 8.88 -23.15 0.14
C GLU A 118 9.57 -24.45 -0.25
N THR A 119 10.21 -24.50 -1.43
CA THR A 119 10.88 -25.70 -1.92
C THR A 119 11.96 -26.19 -0.96
N ARG A 120 12.71 -25.26 -0.34
CA ARG A 120 13.86 -25.57 0.52
C ARG A 120 13.49 -25.74 1.99
N MET A 121 12.29 -25.32 2.41
CA MET A 121 11.82 -25.28 3.80
C MET A 121 12.11 -26.56 4.60
N TRP A 122 12.03 -27.71 3.93
CA TRP A 122 12.20 -29.03 4.53
C TRP A 122 13.47 -29.76 4.09
N ALA A 123 14.23 -29.17 3.16
CA ALA A 123 15.36 -29.81 2.50
C ALA A 123 16.72 -29.19 2.88
N SER A 124 16.77 -27.88 3.14
CA SER A 124 18.01 -27.16 3.40
C SER A 124 17.78 -26.06 4.45
N PRO A 125 17.92 -26.39 5.76
CA PRO A 125 17.73 -25.43 6.84
C PRO A 125 18.63 -24.19 6.71
N LEU A 126 19.89 -24.40 6.28
CA LEU A 126 20.86 -23.33 6.05
C LEU A 126 20.41 -22.34 4.97
N GLU A 127 19.96 -22.84 3.81
CA GLU A 127 19.49 -21.96 2.74
C GLU A 127 18.23 -21.20 3.14
N VAL A 128 17.32 -21.86 3.86
CA VAL A 128 16.08 -21.24 4.34
C VAL A 128 16.37 -20.12 5.34
N GLU A 129 17.30 -20.34 6.26
CA GLU A 129 17.75 -19.36 7.24
C GLU A 129 18.27 -18.09 6.55
N LEU A 130 19.13 -18.23 5.53
CA LEU A 130 19.68 -17.11 4.77
C LEU A 130 18.62 -16.45 3.88
N LEU A 131 17.79 -17.24 3.18
CA LEU A 131 16.75 -16.72 2.29
C LEU A 131 15.71 -15.89 3.06
N LEU A 132 15.28 -16.35 4.23
CA LEU A 132 14.33 -15.60 5.07
C LEU A 132 14.95 -14.33 5.62
N SER A 133 16.22 -14.36 6.05
CA SER A 133 16.92 -13.16 6.53
C SER A 133 17.09 -12.11 5.43
N LYS A 134 17.49 -12.52 4.21
CA LYS A 134 17.57 -11.62 3.05
C LYS A 134 16.20 -11.09 2.66
N ALA A 135 15.19 -11.96 2.60
CA ALA A 135 13.83 -11.57 2.27
C ALA A 135 13.24 -10.60 3.30
N LEU A 136 13.56 -10.73 4.59
CA LEU A 136 13.12 -9.81 5.63
C LEU A 136 13.69 -8.41 5.43
N VAL A 137 15.00 -8.31 5.22
CA VAL A 137 15.65 -7.01 4.97
C VAL A 137 15.10 -6.38 3.69
N HIS A 138 14.94 -7.14 2.61
CA HIS A 138 14.39 -6.65 1.35
C HIS A 138 12.93 -6.19 1.49
N TYR A 139 12.05 -7.03 2.06
CA TYR A 139 10.63 -6.72 2.25
C TYR A 139 10.41 -5.49 3.14
N VAL A 140 11.12 -5.42 4.26
CA VAL A 140 11.01 -4.26 5.17
C VAL A 140 11.59 -3.02 4.51
N SER A 141 12.64 -3.15 3.69
CA SER A 141 13.16 -2.03 2.90
C SER A 141 12.13 -1.48 1.93
N ASP A 142 11.50 -2.36 1.15
CA ASP A 142 10.43 -1.98 0.23
C ASP A 142 9.23 -1.36 0.96
N LEU A 143 8.85 -1.93 2.10
CA LEU A 143 7.72 -1.46 2.90
C LEU A 143 7.96 -0.04 3.41
N ARG A 144 9.20 0.26 3.80
CA ARG A 144 9.60 1.49 4.48
C ARG A 144 10.03 2.59 3.53
N SER A 145 10.96 2.32 2.61
CA SER A 145 11.54 3.30 1.69
C SER A 145 10.98 3.23 0.27
N GLY A 146 10.12 2.25 -0.01
CA GLY A 146 9.61 1.99 -1.36
C GLY A 146 10.48 1.02 -2.14
N ARG A 147 9.85 0.38 -3.14
CA ARG A 147 10.46 -0.53 -4.12
C ARG A 147 11.32 0.21 -5.13
N LEU A 148 11.02 1.48 -5.36
CA LEU A 148 11.70 2.32 -6.35
C LEU A 148 12.36 3.52 -5.68
N SER A 149 13.56 3.86 -6.14
CA SER A 149 14.16 5.16 -5.82
C SER A 149 13.38 6.27 -6.54
N PRO A 150 12.96 7.37 -5.85
CA PRO A 150 12.13 8.42 -6.44
C PRO A 150 12.68 8.99 -7.73
N ARG A 151 13.99 9.29 -7.78
CA ARG A 151 14.65 9.87 -8.96
C ARG A 151 14.71 8.93 -10.16
N THR A 152 14.71 7.62 -9.93
CA THR A 152 14.64 6.61 -10.99
C THR A 152 13.23 6.53 -11.55
N ALA A 153 12.21 6.70 -10.71
CA ALA A 153 10.80 6.71 -11.11
C ALA A 153 10.42 8.00 -11.87
N ASP A 154 10.88 9.16 -11.40
CA ASP A 154 10.77 10.45 -12.11
C ASP A 154 11.91 11.38 -11.67
N PRO A 155 12.77 11.86 -12.60
CA PRO A 155 13.89 12.75 -12.27
C PRO A 155 13.50 14.05 -11.55
N ALA A 156 12.22 14.47 -11.62
CA ALA A 156 11.70 15.65 -10.93
C ALA A 156 11.33 15.38 -9.45
N LEU A 157 11.50 14.15 -8.96
CA LEU A 157 11.28 13.78 -7.56
C LEU A 157 12.55 13.96 -6.74
N PHE A 158 12.63 15.08 -6.03
CA PHE A 158 13.69 15.42 -5.08
C PHE A 158 13.28 15.05 -3.63
N ILE A 159 12.62 13.90 -3.49
CA ILE A 159 12.29 13.32 -2.19
C ILE A 159 13.38 12.28 -1.86
N GLN A 160 13.86 12.29 -0.62
CA GLN A 160 14.76 11.27 -0.09
C GLN A 160 13.97 10.43 0.91
N PRO A 161 13.72 9.14 0.60
CA PRO A 161 13.14 8.22 1.58
C PRO A 161 14.06 8.12 2.80
N GLY A 162 13.48 7.84 3.96
CA GLY A 162 14.26 7.66 5.19
C GLY A 162 15.25 6.49 5.05
N GLU A 163 16.46 6.67 5.58
CA GLU A 163 17.44 5.59 5.64
C GLU A 163 16.93 4.43 6.50
N ILE A 164 17.38 3.22 6.14
CA ILE A 164 16.94 1.99 6.78
C ILE A 164 18.16 1.32 7.42
N ASP A 165 18.12 1.22 8.74
CA ASP A 165 19.06 0.40 9.49
C ASP A 165 18.68 -1.08 9.32
N ARG A 166 19.32 -1.73 8.36
CA ARG A 166 19.08 -3.14 8.02
C ARG A 166 19.42 -4.10 9.17
N LEU A 167 20.39 -3.74 10.00
CA LEU A 167 20.76 -4.54 11.16
C LEU A 167 19.70 -4.41 12.26
N ALA A 168 19.11 -3.22 12.44
CA ALA A 168 17.98 -3.01 13.34
C ALA A 168 16.75 -3.84 12.95
N ILE A 169 16.54 -4.14 11.65
CA ILE A 169 15.45 -5.03 11.20
C ILE A 169 15.64 -6.44 11.78
N LEU A 170 16.84 -7.00 11.64
CA LEU A 170 17.15 -8.36 12.12
C LEU A 170 17.08 -8.45 13.66
N ARG A 171 17.56 -7.40 14.35
CA ARG A 171 17.42 -7.26 15.81
C ARG A 171 15.94 -7.23 16.23
N ALA A 172 15.13 -6.38 15.60
CA ALA A 172 13.70 -6.28 15.90
C ALA A 172 12.97 -7.63 15.67
N ALA A 173 13.33 -8.36 14.60
CA ALA A 173 12.77 -9.67 14.34
C ALA A 173 13.15 -10.73 15.38
N ARG A 174 14.37 -10.68 15.94
CA ARG A 174 14.78 -11.55 17.06
C ARG A 174 13.97 -11.24 18.31
N ASP A 175 13.88 -9.97 18.68
CA ASP A 175 13.35 -9.53 19.97
C ASP A 175 11.83 -9.59 20.04
N ALA A 176 11.13 -9.44 18.91
CA ALA A 176 9.68 -9.54 18.86
C ALA A 176 9.20 -10.98 19.16
N ALA A 177 8.07 -11.13 19.84
CA ALA A 177 7.43 -12.43 20.01
C ALA A 177 6.90 -12.96 18.67
N GLU A 178 6.33 -12.06 17.87
CA GLU A 178 5.72 -12.33 16.57
C GLU A 178 6.41 -11.47 15.51
N ILE A 179 6.69 -12.05 14.34
CA ILE A 179 7.37 -11.32 13.27
C ILE A 179 6.55 -10.14 12.75
N GLY A 180 5.22 -10.24 12.80
CA GLY A 180 4.32 -9.14 12.41
C GLY A 180 4.55 -7.87 13.22
N GLN A 181 4.83 -7.98 14.53
CA GLN A 181 5.11 -6.82 15.39
C GLN A 181 6.40 -6.11 14.99
N ALA A 182 7.45 -6.88 14.64
CA ALA A 182 8.70 -6.31 14.14
C ALA A 182 8.49 -5.59 12.80
N ILE A 183 7.68 -6.13 11.90
CA ILE A 183 7.38 -5.55 10.58
C ILE A 183 6.49 -4.30 10.69
N ASP A 184 5.46 -4.36 11.54
CA ASP A 184 4.51 -3.25 11.72
C ASP A 184 5.21 -1.96 12.20
N ALA A 185 6.31 -2.08 12.95
CA ALA A 185 7.14 -0.95 13.36
C ALA A 185 7.76 -0.16 12.19
N TYR A 186 7.92 -0.78 11.02
CA TYR A 186 8.46 -0.15 9.81
C TYR A 186 7.38 0.27 8.81
N THR A 187 6.12 -0.08 9.05
CA THR A 187 5.01 0.34 8.19
C THR A 187 4.83 1.86 8.31
N PRO A 188 4.69 2.61 7.20
CA PRO A 188 4.47 4.05 7.26
C PRO A 188 3.31 4.41 8.21
N ALA A 189 3.62 5.20 9.24
CA ALA A 189 2.67 5.54 10.30
C ALA A 189 1.59 6.53 9.84
N ASN A 190 1.78 7.13 8.65
CA ASN A 190 0.92 8.16 8.11
C ASN A 190 -0.56 7.72 7.99
N PRO A 191 -1.53 8.51 8.51
CA PRO A 191 -2.95 8.18 8.42
C PRO A 191 -3.46 7.96 6.99
N ILE A 192 -2.88 8.65 6.01
CA ILE A 192 -3.25 8.52 4.60
C ILE A 192 -2.78 7.17 4.06
N TYR A 193 -1.55 6.74 4.36
CA TYR A 193 -1.07 5.40 3.99
C TYR A 193 -2.00 4.31 4.53
N ARG A 194 -2.37 4.38 5.82
CA ARG A 194 -3.33 3.44 6.44
C ARG A 194 -4.70 3.44 5.74
N ARG A 195 -5.18 4.63 5.33
CA ARG A 195 -6.43 4.76 4.56
C ARG A 195 -6.31 4.13 3.17
N LEU A 196 -5.19 4.32 2.48
CA LEU A 196 -4.92 3.71 1.17
C LEU A 196 -4.88 2.18 1.27
N ARG A 197 -4.21 1.61 2.28
CA ARG A 197 -4.22 0.16 2.55
C ARG A 197 -5.64 -0.40 2.72
N ARG A 198 -6.51 0.31 3.45
CA ARG A 198 -7.93 -0.07 3.57
C ARG A 198 -8.66 -0.02 2.22
N ILE A 199 -8.51 1.07 1.47
CA ILE A 199 -9.18 1.24 0.16
C ILE A 199 -8.68 0.20 -0.85
N LEU A 200 -7.38 -0.11 -0.85
CA LEU A 200 -6.79 -1.14 -1.71
C LEU A 200 -7.47 -2.49 -1.48
N ARG A 201 -7.65 -2.88 -0.21
CA ARG A 201 -8.37 -4.10 0.16
C ARG A 201 -9.82 -4.09 -0.35
N GLU A 202 -10.54 -2.98 -0.15
CA GLU A 202 -11.92 -2.83 -0.63
C GLU A 202 -12.01 -2.97 -2.16
N TYR A 203 -11.11 -2.30 -2.90
CA TYR A 203 -11.14 -2.29 -4.36
C TYR A 203 -10.71 -3.64 -4.96
N ARG A 204 -9.79 -4.36 -4.30
CA ARG A 204 -9.48 -5.74 -4.70
C ARG A 204 -10.64 -6.68 -4.47
N ALA A 205 -11.42 -6.51 -3.40
CA ALA A 205 -12.63 -7.29 -3.21
C ALA A 205 -13.63 -7.04 -4.34
N VAL A 206 -13.80 -5.78 -4.75
CA VAL A 206 -14.62 -5.42 -5.93
C VAL A 206 -14.07 -6.06 -7.21
N ALA A 207 -12.75 -6.02 -7.43
CA ALA A 207 -12.11 -6.63 -8.60
C ALA A 207 -12.30 -8.15 -8.65
N MET A 208 -12.17 -8.85 -7.51
CA MET A 208 -12.46 -10.29 -7.40
C MET A 208 -13.92 -10.62 -7.66
N GLY A 209 -14.84 -9.69 -7.34
CA GLY A 209 -16.27 -9.79 -7.64
C GLY A 209 -16.64 -9.47 -9.10
N GLY A 210 -15.67 -9.29 -10.00
CA GLY A 210 -15.91 -8.97 -11.41
C GLY A 210 -15.88 -7.47 -11.75
N GLY A 211 -15.55 -6.61 -10.79
CA GLY A 211 -15.49 -5.16 -10.96
C GLY A 211 -16.83 -4.46 -10.71
N TRP A 212 -16.87 -3.15 -10.96
CA TRP A 212 -18.10 -2.37 -10.93
C TRP A 212 -18.74 -2.26 -12.33
N PRO A 213 -20.07 -2.11 -12.42
CA PRO A 213 -20.76 -2.09 -13.71
C PRO A 213 -20.36 -0.88 -14.55
N LEU A 214 -20.18 -1.09 -15.86
CA LEU A 214 -19.98 -0.01 -16.83
C LEU A 214 -21.32 0.65 -17.13
N VAL A 215 -21.39 1.97 -17.00
CA VAL A 215 -22.57 2.75 -17.36
C VAL A 215 -22.59 2.91 -18.89
N PRO A 216 -23.63 2.45 -19.59
CA PRO A 216 -23.70 2.50 -21.05
C PRO A 216 -23.65 3.93 -21.61
N GLU A 217 -23.04 4.08 -22.78
CA GLU A 217 -22.97 5.35 -23.49
C GLU A 217 -24.34 5.87 -23.93
N GLY A 218 -24.42 7.17 -24.24
CA GLY A 218 -25.62 7.81 -24.77
C GLY A 218 -25.74 9.29 -24.35
N PRO A 219 -26.93 9.90 -24.51
CA PRO A 219 -27.20 11.25 -24.03
C PRO A 219 -26.95 11.41 -22.53
N SER A 220 -26.71 12.65 -22.09
CA SER A 220 -26.45 12.96 -20.68
C SER A 220 -27.62 12.53 -19.80
N LEU A 221 -27.34 11.93 -18.65
CA LEU A 221 -28.34 11.70 -17.60
C LEU A 221 -28.38 12.93 -16.68
N LYS A 222 -29.59 13.40 -16.38
CA LYS A 222 -29.87 14.63 -15.62
C LYS A 222 -31.01 14.39 -14.63
N PRO A 223 -31.16 15.24 -13.60
CA PRO A 223 -32.31 15.21 -12.72
C PRO A 223 -33.64 15.10 -13.45
N GLU A 224 -34.59 14.39 -12.84
CA GLU A 224 -35.96 14.17 -13.33
C GLU A 224 -36.09 13.27 -14.57
N MET A 225 -34.97 12.87 -15.18
CA MET A 225 -35.00 11.93 -16.31
C MET A 225 -35.37 10.51 -15.88
N ARG A 226 -36.07 9.80 -16.76
CA ARG A 226 -36.27 8.35 -16.69
C ARG A 226 -35.47 7.67 -17.78
N ASP A 227 -34.56 6.79 -17.40
CA ASP A 227 -33.69 6.06 -18.34
C ASP A 227 -33.21 4.76 -17.67
N TRP A 228 -33.24 3.64 -18.40
CA TRP A 228 -32.80 2.35 -17.88
C TRP A 228 -31.33 2.35 -17.42
N ARG A 229 -30.49 3.24 -17.98
CA ARG A 229 -29.09 3.44 -17.57
C ARG A 229 -28.98 3.98 -16.14
N VAL A 230 -30.02 4.62 -15.60
CA VAL A 230 -30.05 5.09 -14.21
C VAL A 230 -29.89 3.94 -13.22
N THR A 231 -30.53 2.79 -13.46
CA THR A 231 -30.36 1.61 -12.61
C THR A 231 -28.90 1.13 -12.60
N VAL A 232 -28.22 1.18 -13.76
CA VAL A 232 -26.80 0.84 -13.87
C VAL A 232 -25.91 1.86 -13.14
N LEU A 233 -26.20 3.16 -13.31
CA LEU A 233 -25.50 4.25 -12.64
C LEU A 233 -25.61 4.15 -11.12
N ARG A 234 -26.78 3.81 -10.58
CA ARG A 234 -26.97 3.56 -9.13
C ARG A 234 -26.08 2.45 -8.64
N ARG A 235 -26.09 1.29 -9.30
CA ARG A 235 -25.21 0.16 -8.96
C ARG A 235 -23.74 0.55 -9.02
N ARG A 236 -23.35 1.38 -10.00
CA ARG A 236 -21.99 1.90 -10.14
C ARG A 236 -21.59 2.80 -8.97
N LEU A 237 -22.46 3.71 -8.53
CA LEU A 237 -22.19 4.63 -7.42
C LEU A 237 -22.27 3.97 -6.05
N MET A 238 -23.07 2.91 -5.90
CA MET A 238 -23.08 2.08 -4.69
C MET A 238 -21.75 1.34 -4.51
N ALA A 239 -21.14 0.87 -5.61
CA ALA A 239 -19.84 0.19 -5.55
C ALA A 239 -18.71 1.05 -4.95
N THR A 240 -18.83 2.38 -5.05
CA THR A 240 -17.90 3.36 -4.45
C THR A 240 -18.50 4.11 -3.25
N LYS A 241 -19.67 3.67 -2.75
CA LYS A 241 -20.37 4.24 -1.59
C LYS A 241 -20.73 5.73 -1.76
N ASP A 242 -20.78 6.22 -3.00
CA ASP A 242 -21.29 7.56 -3.32
C ASP A 242 -22.81 7.61 -3.14
N LEU A 243 -23.47 6.47 -3.37
CA LEU A 243 -24.85 6.21 -3.02
C LEU A 243 -24.87 5.17 -1.89
N LEU A 244 -25.36 5.57 -0.70
CA LEU A 244 -25.34 4.74 0.51
C LEU A 244 -26.55 3.82 0.62
N ASP A 245 -27.70 4.28 0.14
CA ASP A 245 -28.95 3.54 0.17
C ASP A 245 -29.46 3.41 -1.27
N GLY A 246 -29.75 2.17 -1.67
CA GLY A 246 -30.09 1.86 -3.06
C GLY A 246 -31.41 2.49 -3.51
N GLY A 247 -32.25 2.97 -2.58
CA GLY A 247 -33.53 3.62 -2.87
C GLY A 247 -34.51 2.77 -3.68
N GLY A 248 -34.24 1.46 -3.83
CA GLY A 248 -34.86 0.59 -4.82
C GLY A 248 -34.23 0.71 -6.22
N GLU A 249 -34.36 -0.33 -7.03
CA GLU A 249 -33.97 -0.30 -8.46
C GLU A 249 -34.94 0.58 -9.26
N THR A 250 -34.80 1.89 -9.13
CA THR A 250 -35.52 2.89 -9.93
C THR A 250 -34.68 3.34 -11.12
N ASP A 251 -35.35 3.52 -12.24
CA ASP A 251 -34.87 4.10 -13.49
C ASP A 251 -35.03 5.63 -13.53
N ILE A 252 -35.49 6.24 -12.43
CA ILE A 252 -35.66 7.70 -12.29
C ILE A 252 -34.42 8.31 -11.66
N TYR A 253 -33.94 9.41 -12.25
CA TYR A 253 -32.90 10.26 -11.69
C TYR A 253 -33.47 11.19 -10.62
N ASP A 254 -33.56 10.68 -9.39
CA ASP A 254 -34.08 11.40 -8.24
C ASP A 254 -33.02 12.23 -7.50
N GLU A 255 -33.46 12.91 -6.45
CA GLU A 255 -32.63 13.74 -5.58
C GLU A 255 -31.50 12.96 -4.91
N ALA A 256 -31.76 11.71 -4.51
CA ALA A 256 -30.73 10.87 -3.88
C ALA A 256 -29.59 10.54 -4.86
N LEU A 257 -29.93 10.27 -6.12
CA LEU A 257 -28.94 10.04 -7.17
C LEU A 257 -28.21 11.32 -7.57
N LEU A 258 -28.91 12.47 -7.62
CA LEU A 258 -28.28 13.77 -7.84
C LEU A 258 -27.16 14.01 -6.83
N GLN A 259 -27.45 13.89 -5.54
CA GLN A 259 -26.45 14.07 -4.48
C GLN A 259 -25.30 13.05 -4.58
N ALA A 260 -25.58 11.82 -5.00
CA ALA A 260 -24.54 10.81 -5.21
C ALA A 260 -23.62 11.17 -6.39
N VAL A 261 -24.18 11.67 -7.49
CA VAL A 261 -23.39 12.14 -8.65
C VAL A 261 -22.59 13.39 -8.29
N GLU A 262 -23.15 14.34 -7.54
CA GLU A 262 -22.42 15.51 -7.07
C GLU A 262 -21.25 15.13 -6.14
N ARG A 263 -21.46 14.17 -5.22
CA ARG A 263 -20.37 13.59 -4.40
C ARG A 263 -19.28 12.97 -5.27
N PHE A 264 -19.67 12.20 -6.28
CA PHE A 264 -18.76 11.59 -7.24
C PHE A 264 -17.96 12.67 -8.00
N GLN A 265 -18.64 13.65 -8.59
CA GLN A 265 -18.01 14.73 -9.33
C GLN A 265 -17.02 15.51 -8.48
N LYS A 266 -17.42 15.86 -7.25
CA LYS A 266 -16.57 16.58 -6.30
C LYS A 266 -15.30 15.80 -5.98
N ARG A 267 -15.40 14.50 -5.65
CA ARG A 267 -14.22 13.68 -5.32
C ARG A 267 -13.31 13.38 -6.52
N HIS A 268 -13.82 13.56 -7.73
CA HIS A 268 -13.09 13.43 -9.00
C HIS A 268 -12.70 14.78 -9.61
N GLY A 269 -12.81 15.90 -8.87
CA GLY A 269 -12.40 17.22 -9.39
C GLY A 269 -13.15 17.67 -10.65
N LEU A 270 -14.35 17.13 -10.88
CA LEU A 270 -15.21 17.48 -12.01
C LEU A 270 -16.07 18.69 -11.64
N VAL A 271 -16.71 19.27 -12.67
CA VAL A 271 -17.77 20.26 -12.44
C VAL A 271 -18.90 19.58 -11.68
N VAL A 272 -19.29 20.16 -10.54
CA VAL A 272 -20.34 19.64 -9.67
C VAL A 272 -21.67 20.23 -10.12
N ASP A 273 -22.20 19.70 -11.21
CA ASP A 273 -23.49 20.11 -11.80
C ASP A 273 -24.57 19.03 -11.67
N GLY A 274 -24.23 17.88 -11.11
CA GLY A 274 -25.16 16.76 -10.99
C GLY A 274 -25.54 16.12 -12.32
N ILE A 275 -24.84 16.44 -13.41
CA ILE A 275 -25.11 15.92 -14.76
C ILE A 275 -24.07 14.86 -15.14
N VAL A 276 -24.55 13.69 -15.54
CA VAL A 276 -23.68 12.64 -16.11
C VAL A 276 -23.46 12.91 -17.59
N GLY A 277 -22.63 13.91 -17.87
CA GLY A 277 -22.12 14.20 -19.22
C GLY A 277 -20.93 13.31 -19.59
N ARG A 278 -20.33 13.56 -20.77
CA ARG A 278 -19.22 12.75 -21.32
C ARG A 278 -18.05 12.58 -20.35
N ARG A 279 -17.65 13.64 -19.64
CA ARG A 279 -16.53 13.61 -18.69
C ARG A 279 -16.85 12.77 -17.46
N THR A 280 -18.01 13.00 -16.84
CA THR A 280 -18.49 12.20 -15.69
C THR A 280 -18.61 10.73 -16.07
N LEU A 281 -19.17 10.44 -17.25
CA LEU A 281 -19.33 9.07 -17.74
C LEU A 281 -17.98 8.37 -17.97
N ALA A 282 -17.02 9.05 -18.59
CA ALA A 282 -15.67 8.51 -18.79
C ALA A 282 -15.01 8.16 -17.46
N GLU A 283 -15.15 9.04 -16.45
CA GLU A 283 -14.57 8.84 -15.12
C GLU A 283 -15.24 7.69 -14.34
N LEU A 284 -16.57 7.58 -14.44
CA LEU A 284 -17.36 6.47 -13.89
C LEU A 284 -16.88 5.13 -14.47
N ASN A 285 -16.61 5.10 -15.77
CA ASN A 285 -16.27 3.90 -16.52
C ASN A 285 -14.78 3.51 -16.46
N ILE A 286 -13.94 4.23 -15.69
CA ILE A 286 -12.57 3.77 -15.41
C ILE A 286 -12.64 2.43 -14.65
N PRO A 287 -12.00 1.35 -15.13
CA PRO A 287 -12.02 0.04 -14.47
C PRO A 287 -11.39 0.07 -13.08
N VAL A 288 -11.85 -0.84 -12.20
CA VAL A 288 -11.31 -0.96 -10.83
C VAL A 288 -9.82 -1.29 -10.80
N GLN A 289 -9.33 -2.05 -11.78
CA GLN A 289 -7.91 -2.38 -11.92
C GLN A 289 -7.04 -1.12 -12.06
N ARG A 290 -7.49 -0.15 -12.87
CA ARG A 290 -6.79 1.14 -13.02
C ARG A 290 -6.78 1.93 -11.71
N ARG A 291 -7.84 1.85 -10.91
CA ARG A 291 -7.87 2.50 -9.58
C ARG A 291 -6.96 1.81 -8.58
N ILE A 292 -6.87 0.48 -8.63
CA ILE A 292 -5.92 -0.30 -7.82
C ILE A 292 -4.48 0.13 -8.14
N GLU A 293 -4.13 0.24 -9.42
CA GLU A 293 -2.81 0.74 -9.86
C GLU A 293 -2.53 2.15 -9.30
N GLN A 294 -3.50 3.06 -9.38
CA GLN A 294 -3.39 4.42 -8.82
C GLN A 294 -3.16 4.39 -7.30
N ILE A 295 -3.90 3.55 -6.57
CA ILE A 295 -3.73 3.40 -5.12
C ILE A 295 -2.33 2.89 -4.79
N ILE A 296 -1.84 1.87 -5.49
CA ILE A 296 -0.50 1.31 -5.28
C ILE A 296 0.59 2.36 -5.52
N VAL A 297 0.49 3.13 -6.61
CA VAL A 297 1.43 4.24 -6.89
C VAL A 297 1.39 5.29 -5.79
N ASN A 298 0.21 5.62 -5.27
CA ASN A 298 0.11 6.57 -4.16
C ASN A 298 0.66 6.00 -2.85
N MET A 299 0.47 4.70 -2.56
CA MET A 299 1.10 4.04 -1.42
C MET A 299 2.63 4.11 -1.50
N GLU A 300 3.19 3.85 -2.68
CA GLU A 300 4.63 3.98 -2.93
C GLU A 300 5.13 5.40 -2.66
N ARG A 301 4.43 6.43 -3.16
CA ARG A 301 4.77 7.84 -2.89
C ARG A 301 4.75 8.18 -1.40
N TRP A 302 3.82 7.60 -0.65
CA TRP A 302 3.73 7.82 0.79
C TRP A 302 4.86 7.14 1.59
N ARG A 303 5.54 6.13 1.04
CA ARG A 303 6.76 5.58 1.64
C ARG A 303 7.96 6.51 1.52
N TRP A 304 7.98 7.34 0.48
CA TRP A 304 9.04 8.32 0.27
C TRP A 304 8.88 9.54 1.18
N MET A 305 7.67 9.81 1.66
CA MET A 305 7.40 10.95 2.53
C MET A 305 7.98 10.71 3.94
N PRO A 306 8.38 11.78 4.65
CA PRO A 306 8.69 11.68 6.07
C PRO A 306 7.50 11.10 6.84
N ASP A 307 7.78 10.23 7.81
CA ASP A 307 6.75 9.66 8.69
C ASP A 307 6.03 10.72 9.50
N ASP A 308 6.81 11.68 10.01
CA ASP A 308 6.35 12.78 10.83
C ASP A 308 6.55 14.07 10.04
N LEU A 309 5.43 14.71 9.72
CA LEU A 309 5.41 16.04 9.10
C LEU A 309 5.43 17.15 10.17
N GLY A 310 5.46 16.78 11.45
CA GLY A 310 5.30 17.66 12.59
C GLY A 310 3.84 18.07 12.82
N ASP A 311 3.62 18.80 13.92
CA ASP A 311 2.29 19.33 14.26
C ASP A 311 1.82 20.41 13.27
N ARG A 312 2.72 21.03 12.51
CA ARG A 312 2.39 22.11 11.57
C ARG A 312 3.17 21.98 10.27
N TYR A 313 2.46 21.84 9.16
CA TYR A 313 3.08 21.70 7.85
C TYR A 313 2.22 22.28 6.71
N VAL A 314 2.88 22.63 5.62
CA VAL A 314 2.24 23.01 4.35
C VAL A 314 2.32 21.83 3.40
N LEU A 315 1.17 21.31 2.98
CA LEU A 315 1.07 20.25 2.00
C LEU A 315 0.65 20.83 0.66
N ILE A 316 1.43 20.53 -0.39
CA ILE A 316 1.15 20.97 -1.74
C ILE A 316 0.80 19.77 -2.62
N ASN A 317 -0.42 19.75 -3.14
CA ASN A 317 -0.85 18.77 -4.13
C ASN A 317 -0.71 19.38 -5.54
N LEU A 318 0.42 19.11 -6.19
CA LEU A 318 0.69 19.64 -7.53
C LEU A 318 -0.33 19.18 -8.59
N ALA A 319 -0.84 17.95 -8.46
CA ALA A 319 -1.85 17.42 -9.39
C ALA A 319 -3.25 18.02 -9.13
N GLY A 320 -3.54 18.34 -7.87
CA GLY A 320 -4.79 18.99 -7.46
C GLY A 320 -4.79 20.51 -7.63
N TYR A 321 -3.64 21.15 -7.85
CA TYR A 321 -3.47 22.61 -7.83
C TYR A 321 -3.89 23.23 -6.51
N GLU A 322 -3.59 22.56 -5.40
CA GLU A 322 -4.04 22.95 -4.07
C GLU A 322 -2.89 22.97 -3.07
N LEU A 323 -2.99 23.89 -2.11
CA LEU A 323 -2.15 23.99 -0.94
C LEU A 323 -3.04 23.92 0.30
N GLU A 324 -2.63 23.13 1.28
CA GLU A 324 -3.24 23.05 2.61
C GLU A 324 -2.19 23.39 3.68
N LEU A 325 -2.56 24.27 4.62
CA LEU A 325 -1.85 24.43 5.89
C LEU A 325 -2.53 23.53 6.92
N VAL A 326 -1.77 22.60 7.47
CA VAL A 326 -2.25 21.67 8.49
C VAL A 326 -1.63 22.03 9.83
N GLU A 327 -2.45 22.11 10.88
CA GLU A 327 -2.05 22.30 12.27
C GLU A 327 -2.76 21.26 13.15
N TYR A 328 -1.98 20.50 13.93
CA TYR A 328 -2.42 19.39 14.78
C TYR A 328 -3.33 18.39 14.04
N GLY A 329 -3.03 18.13 12.76
CA GLY A 329 -3.80 17.25 11.88
C GLY A 329 -5.07 17.87 11.27
N PHE A 330 -5.36 19.15 11.52
CA PHE A 330 -6.50 19.87 10.95
C PHE A 330 -6.06 20.83 9.85
N VAL A 331 -6.77 20.82 8.72
CA VAL A 331 -6.58 21.84 7.68
C VAL A 331 -7.13 23.17 8.20
N VAL A 332 -6.24 24.12 8.48
CA VAL A 332 -6.59 25.46 8.98
C VAL A 332 -6.64 26.51 7.86
N MET A 333 -6.03 26.22 6.71
CA MET A 333 -6.11 27.03 5.50
C MET A 333 -6.01 26.14 4.27
N ALA A 334 -6.79 26.45 3.23
CA ALA A 334 -6.66 25.82 1.92
C ALA A 334 -6.79 26.87 0.82
N MET A 335 -6.01 26.73 -0.25
CA MET A 335 -6.08 27.63 -1.41
C MET A 335 -5.67 26.92 -2.70
N ARG A 336 -6.13 27.48 -3.83
CA ARG A 336 -5.65 27.07 -5.15
C ARG A 336 -4.28 27.68 -5.41
N ILE A 337 -3.41 26.92 -6.07
CA ILE A 337 -2.08 27.36 -6.50
C ILE A 337 -1.90 27.21 -8.00
N VAL A 338 -0.90 27.88 -8.54
CA VAL A 338 -0.43 27.70 -9.92
C VAL A 338 0.87 26.92 -9.88
N THR A 339 0.97 25.87 -10.69
CA THR A 339 2.17 25.04 -10.81
C THR A 339 2.89 25.31 -12.12
N GLY A 340 4.16 24.92 -12.19
CA GLY A 340 4.99 25.10 -13.38
C GLY A 340 4.46 24.32 -14.59
N GLN A 341 4.68 24.86 -15.79
CA GLN A 341 4.26 24.21 -17.05
C GLN A 341 5.02 22.89 -17.28
N PRO A 342 4.53 21.97 -18.14
CA PRO A 342 5.14 20.65 -18.33
C PRO A 342 6.64 20.63 -18.70
N TYR A 343 7.15 21.69 -19.34
CA TYR A 343 8.58 21.84 -19.69
C TYR A 343 9.39 22.63 -18.64
N ARG A 344 8.74 23.21 -17.62
CA ARG A 344 9.35 23.87 -16.47
C ARG A 344 8.55 23.53 -15.21
N ARG A 345 8.57 22.24 -14.85
CA ARG A 345 7.74 21.68 -13.78
C ARG A 345 8.20 22.17 -12.41
N THR A 346 7.24 22.36 -11.51
CA THR A 346 7.55 22.52 -10.08
C THR A 346 8.15 21.20 -9.58
N PRO A 347 9.36 21.21 -8.98
CA PRO A 347 9.96 19.98 -8.44
C PRO A 347 9.14 19.47 -7.25
N VAL A 348 9.15 18.15 -7.04
CA VAL A 348 8.54 17.55 -5.84
C VAL A 348 9.62 17.37 -4.79
N PHE A 349 9.46 17.98 -3.62
CA PHE A 349 10.43 17.92 -2.53
C PHE A 349 9.75 18.09 -1.16
N SER A 350 10.49 17.83 -0.09
CA SER A 350 10.14 18.21 1.27
C SER A 350 11.25 19.09 1.86
N GLY A 351 10.89 20.01 2.76
CA GLY A 351 11.84 20.93 3.37
C GLY A 351 11.20 21.78 4.46
N SER A 352 12.03 22.42 5.27
CA SER A 352 11.59 23.36 6.30
C SER A 352 11.56 24.78 5.75
N MET A 353 10.47 25.51 5.99
CA MET A 353 10.40 26.94 5.66
C MET A 353 11.26 27.73 6.66
N THR A 354 12.32 28.36 6.17
CA THR A 354 13.35 29.01 7.00
C THR A 354 13.12 30.50 7.20
N TRP A 355 12.50 31.18 6.23
CA TRP A 355 12.12 32.59 6.35
C TRP A 355 10.92 32.89 5.45
N LEU A 356 10.28 34.03 5.73
CA LEU A 356 9.24 34.62 4.89
C LEU A 356 9.69 36.06 4.59
N GLU A 357 9.78 36.40 3.31
CA GLU A 357 10.12 37.75 2.87
C GLU A 357 8.86 38.48 2.41
N PHE A 358 8.61 39.65 3.00
CA PHE A 358 7.53 40.53 2.58
C PHE A 358 8.08 41.53 1.55
N ASN A 359 7.39 41.68 0.43
CA ASN A 359 7.80 42.53 -0.70
C ASN A 359 9.17 42.14 -1.31
N PRO A 360 9.33 40.89 -1.78
CA PRO A 360 10.59 40.43 -2.35
C PRO A 360 10.91 41.15 -3.67
N THR A 361 12.19 41.27 -3.98
CA THR A 361 12.63 41.69 -5.33
C THR A 361 12.46 40.53 -6.32
N TRP A 362 11.93 40.80 -7.52
CA TRP A 362 11.84 39.81 -8.59
C TRP A 362 13.05 39.94 -9.51
N THR A 363 14.06 39.10 -9.28
CA THR A 363 15.32 39.03 -10.04
C THR A 363 15.42 37.81 -10.92
#